data_AF-A0A9E1W5D1-F1
#
_entry.id   AF-A0A9E1W5D1-F1
#
_cell.length_a   1.000
_cell.length_b   1.000
_cell.length_c   1.000
_cell.angle_alpha   90.00
_cell.angle_beta   90.00
_cell.angle_gamma   90.00
#
_symmetry.space_group_name_H-M   'P 1'
#
loop_
_entity.id
_entity.type
_entity.pdbx_description
1 polymer ?
#
loop_
_entity_poly.entity_id
_entity_poly.type
_entity_poly.pdbx_seq_one_letter_code
_entity_poly.pdbx_strand_id
1 'polypeptide(L)' 'MADTPLTELELLRWAESLAGIAQTGLAFTESLYEQERFEEILHVAAEIK' A
#
# COMPACT_ATOMS: atom_id res chain seq x y z
N MET A 1 19.40 6.15 15.32
CA MET A 1 18.60 5.27 14.45
C MET A 1 19.61 4.53 13.59
N ALA A 2 19.55 3.21 13.51
CA ALA A 2 20.55 2.46 12.73
C ALA A 2 20.36 2.78 11.24
N ASP A 3 21.42 3.26 10.59
CA ASP A 3 21.52 3.43 9.12
C ASP A 3 21.68 2.06 8.45
N THR A 4 20.75 1.14 8.71
CA THR A 4 20.69 -0.10 7.94
C THR A 4 20.07 0.24 6.59
N PRO A 5 20.76 -0.01 5.47
CA PRO A 5 20.18 0.25 4.15
C PRO A 5 18.94 -0.61 3.97
N LEU A 6 17.85 0.03 3.53
CA LEU A 6 16.61 -0.67 3.22
C LEU A 6 16.85 -1.65 2.07
N THR A 7 16.38 -2.89 2.25
CA THR A 7 16.46 -3.93 1.23
C THR A 7 15.25 -3.89 0.30
N GLU A 8 15.42 -4.40 -0.92
CA GLU A 8 14.33 -4.60 -1.89
C GLU A 8 13.20 -5.48 -1.30
N LEU A 9 13.57 -6.52 -0.54
CA LEU A 9 12.61 -7.38 0.15
C LEU A 9 11.76 -6.62 1.18
N GLU A 10 12.34 -5.65 1.88
CA GLU A 10 11.59 -4.81 2.82
C GLU A 10 10.59 -3.90 2.11
N LEU A 11 10.97 -3.34 0.95
CA LEU A 11 10.09 -2.56 0.08
C LEU A 11 8.93 -3.40 -0.45
N LEU A 12 9.21 -4.60 -0.95
CA LEU A 12 8.18 -5.52 -1.46
C LEU A 12 7.19 -5.93 -0.36
N ARG A 13 7.69 -6.25 0.84
CA ARG A 13 6.82 -6.56 1.99
C ARG A 13 5.91 -5.38 2.36
N TRP A 14 6.42 -4.14 2.27
CA TRP A 14 5.61 -2.96 2.51
C TRP A 14 4.57 -2.74 1.42
N ALA A 15 4.93 -2.97 0.15
CA ALA A 15 3.98 -2.94 -0.97
C ALA A 15 2.82 -3.92 -0.75
N GLU A 16 3.12 -5.16 -0.37
CA GLU A 16 2.10 -6.17 -0.03
C GLU A 16 1.21 -5.73 1.13
N SER A 17 1.81 -5.15 2.18
CA SER A 17 1.07 -4.67 3.36
C SER A 17 0.12 -3.53 2.99
N LEU A 18 0.59 -2.55 2.21
CA LEU A 18 -0.21 -1.43 1.72
C LEU A 18 -1.36 -1.93 0.84
N ALA A 19 -1.09 -2.86 -0.06
CA ALA A 19 -2.10 -3.44 -0.93
C ALA A 19 -3.19 -4.18 -0.14
N GLY A 20 -2.81 -4.94 0.91
CA GLY A 20 -3.77 -5.62 1.78
C GLY A 20 -4.66 -4.65 2.56
N ILE A 21 -4.08 -3.55 3.07
CA ILE A 21 -4.83 -2.49 3.76
C ILE A 21 -5.82 -1.83 2.80
N ALA A 22 -5.38 -1.44 1.60
CA ALA A 22 -6.22 -0.76 0.63
C ALA A 22 -7.36 -1.66 0.12
N GLN A 23 -7.08 -2.94 -0.16
CA GLN A 23 -8.12 -3.91 -0.53
C GLN A 23 -9.17 -4.08 0.58
N THR A 24 -8.72 -4.14 1.84
CA THR A 24 -9.64 -4.18 2.98
C THR A 24 -10.46 -2.90 3.06
N GLY A 25 -9.83 -1.73 2.90
CA GLY A 25 -10.51 -0.44 2.85
C GLY A 25 -11.62 -0.40 1.80
N LEU A 26 -11.32 -0.81 0.56
CA LEU A 26 -12.29 -0.88 -0.54
C LEU A 26 -13.45 -1.84 -0.26
N ALA A 27 -13.20 -2.95 0.45
CA ALA A 27 -14.23 -3.92 0.76
C ALA A 27 -15.28 -3.40 1.76
N PHE A 28 -14.95 -2.39 2.56
CA PHE A 28 -15.81 -1.93 3.67
C PHE A 28 -16.23 -0.46 3.58
N THR A 29 -15.61 0.37 2.76
CA THR A 29 -15.96 1.79 2.68
C THR A 29 -17.16 2.07 1.77
N GLU A 30 -18.07 2.93 2.22
CA GLU A 30 -19.17 3.48 1.42
C GLU A 30 -18.85 4.89 0.88
N SER A 31 -17.70 5.46 1.24
CA SER A 31 -17.31 6.82 0.83
C SER A 31 -16.55 6.79 -0.48
N LEU A 32 -17.09 7.43 -1.52
CA LEU A 32 -16.42 7.56 -2.83
C LEU A 32 -15.00 8.14 -2.70
N TYR A 33 -14.83 9.13 -1.83
CA TYR A 33 -13.52 9.74 -1.57
C TYR A 33 -12.53 8.76 -0.92
N GLU A 34 -13.00 7.81 -0.11
CA GLU A 34 -12.14 6.77 0.44
C GLU A 34 -11.78 5.73 -0.61
N GLN A 35 -12.72 5.38 -1.49
CA GLN A 35 -12.49 4.45 -2.59
C GLN A 35 -11.36 4.97 -3.50
N GLU A 36 -11.45 6.22 -3.97
CA GLU A 36 -10.42 6.85 -4.81
C GLU A 36 -9.04 6.83 -4.14
N ARG A 37 -8.97 7.04 -2.81
CA ARG A 37 -7.68 6.99 -2.08
C ARG A 37 -7.12 5.58 -1.95
N PHE A 38 -7.97 4.59 -1.72
CA PHE A 38 -7.49 3.20 -1.66
C PHE A 38 -7.04 2.71 -3.04
N GLU A 39 -7.72 3.12 -4.12
CA GLU A 39 -7.29 2.87 -5.50
C GLU A 39 -5.91 3.49 -5.80
N GLU A 40 -5.67 4.71 -5.33
CA GLU A 40 -4.35 5.36 -5.46
C GLU A 40 -3.26 4.63 -4.65
N ILE A 41 -3.57 4.17 -3.43
CA ILE A 41 -2.64 3.35 -2.63
C ILE A 41 -2.28 2.06 -3.38
N LEU A 42 -3.23 1.43 -4.05
CA LEU A 42 -2.95 0.24 -4.87
C LEU A 42 -2.05 0.56 -6.07
N HIS A 43 -2.23 1.71 -6.71
CA HIS A 43 -1.32 2.17 -7.77
C HIS A 43 0.10 2.34 -7.25
N VAL A 44 0.28 3.10 -6.18
CA VAL A 44 1.61 3.34 -5.59
C VAL A 44 2.25 2.03 -5.13
N ALA A 45 1.50 1.14 -4.49
CA ALA A 45 2.01 -0.17 -4.08
C ALA A 45 2.49 -1.01 -5.27
N ALA A 46 1.79 -0.95 -6.41
CA ALA A 46 2.17 -1.67 -7.63
C ALA A 46 3.43 -1.11 -8.33
N GLU A 47 3.80 0.14 -8.06
CA GLU A 47 5.01 0.77 -8.61
C GLU A 47 6.28 0.40 -7.84
N ILE A 48 6.16 -0.08 -6.59
CA ILE A 48 7.29 -0.52 -5.77
C ILE A 48 7.84 -1.84 -6.36
N LYS A 49 9.05 -1.79 -6.92
CA LYS A 49 9.79 -2.92 -7.49
C LYS A 49 11.17 -3.04 -6.87
#